data_AF-A0A928DRK3-F1
#
_entry.id   AF-A0A928DRK3-F1
#
_cell.length_a   1.000
_cell.length_b   1.000
_cell.length_c   1.000
_cell.angle_alpha   90.00
_cell.angle_beta   90.00
_cell.angle_gamma   90.00
#
_symmetry.space_group_name_H-M   'P 1'
#
loop_
_entity.id
_entity.type
_entity.pdbx_description
1 polymer ?
#
loop_
_entity_poly.entity_id
_entity_poly.type
_entity_poly.pdbx_seq_one_letter_code
_entity_poly.pdbx_strand_id
1 'polypeptide(L)'
;MKNTILILLLTISPLLSHAQGQLVKGAAKAVTAKGVSKAVTGVPAGAGFRVVNGTLINTNLRPLTAATEGEILATVMSNSPTKNLLNRQHTYDLERYTAKAILGKAQQLQPRLDLGDLAAREALLTEIIAVRNNALHDFLSQSIKTQNYEQFLMDLADYYSVPVEFISSTELRFIASKNPAETFAQSAVNYMVRHPHKINLKFREIMKNPFLDASLKDLLRGYIAARSLTPVQQQQLLELLKEAYTQHTKSIVQAEHNAQSTVIVYQEMLARLEQFVAQHGRLPAWHSGDPQERLLFNRISVIMEHNQTNFFKDVLPLREKIQTILESYPKKYITLDETTDRLIEYVEKHGTTPSWPEDENTLTYAEGLFLESVFYWWTKDVSFRSLFEKYRYPDVPELNL
;
A
#
# COMPACT_ATOMS: atom_id res chain seq x y z
N MET A 1 17.94 20.53 -22.28
CA MET A 1 18.96 19.49 -21.95
C MET A 1 19.54 19.78 -20.57
N LYS A 2 18.97 19.18 -19.52
CA LYS A 2 19.49 19.10 -18.12
C LYS A 2 18.40 18.38 -17.31
N ASN A 3 18.46 17.06 -17.23
CA ASN A 3 17.67 16.22 -16.31
C ASN A 3 18.16 14.76 -16.43
N THR A 4 19.36 14.45 -15.90
CA THR A 4 19.84 13.04 -15.92
C THR A 4 20.81 12.67 -14.79
N ILE A 5 20.90 13.44 -13.69
CA ILE A 5 21.80 13.07 -12.58
C ILE A 5 21.07 13.24 -11.26
N LEU A 6 20.18 12.30 -10.93
CA LEU A 6 19.73 12.11 -9.54
C LEU A 6 19.32 10.66 -9.20
N ILE A 7 19.30 9.73 -10.18
CA ILE A 7 18.88 8.34 -9.97
C ILE A 7 20.07 7.41 -9.63
N LEU A 8 21.33 7.85 -9.77
CA LEU A 8 22.48 6.95 -9.65
C LEU A 8 22.99 6.68 -8.21
N LEU A 9 22.33 7.18 -7.17
CA LEU A 9 22.84 7.08 -5.78
C LEU A 9 22.21 5.98 -4.91
N LEU A 10 21.32 5.14 -5.46
CA LEU A 10 20.67 4.05 -4.70
C LEU A 10 20.85 2.64 -5.28
N THR A 11 21.72 2.44 -6.27
CA THR A 11 21.96 1.12 -6.88
C THR A 11 23.41 0.65 -6.71
N ILE A 12 23.82 0.35 -5.47
CA ILE A 12 24.94 -0.58 -5.22
C ILE A 12 24.56 -1.44 -4.00
N SER A 13 23.91 -2.58 -4.25
CA SER A 13 23.94 -3.72 -3.33
C SER A 13 25.18 -4.56 -3.59
N PRO A 14 25.68 -5.34 -2.62
CA PRO A 14 26.29 -6.62 -2.91
C PRO A 14 25.36 -7.75 -2.45
N LEU A 15 24.72 -8.39 -3.43
CA LEU A 15 24.45 -9.82 -3.40
C LEU A 15 25.80 -10.53 -3.47
N LEU A 16 26.25 -11.14 -2.36
CA LEU A 16 27.20 -12.26 -2.35
C LEU A 16 27.17 -12.93 -0.97
N SER A 17 26.21 -13.82 -0.77
CA SER A 17 26.35 -14.99 0.10
C SER A 17 25.20 -15.95 -0.22
N HIS A 18 25.49 -17.26 -0.28
CA HIS A 18 24.60 -18.39 -0.62
C HIS A 18 24.71 -19.00 -2.03
N ALA A 19 25.92 -19.04 -2.60
CA ALA A 19 26.26 -20.06 -3.60
C ALA A 19 27.75 -20.42 -3.52
N GLN A 20 28.16 -21.14 -2.48
CA GLN A 20 29.44 -21.87 -2.43
C GLN A 20 29.43 -22.89 -1.28
N GLY A 21 28.55 -23.88 -1.39
CA GLY A 21 28.69 -25.16 -0.70
C GLY A 21 29.00 -26.20 -1.76
N GLN A 22 30.19 -26.80 -1.68
CA GLN A 22 30.78 -27.82 -2.57
C GLN A 22 31.66 -27.26 -3.70
N LEU A 23 32.88 -27.85 -3.80
CA LEU A 23 34.06 -27.44 -4.58
C LEU A 23 34.76 -26.22 -3.91
N VAL A 24 35.79 -26.36 -3.08
CA VAL A 24 37.05 -27.07 -3.32
C VAL A 24 37.66 -27.46 -1.96
N LYS A 25 37.78 -28.77 -1.70
CA LYS A 25 38.84 -29.30 -0.84
C LYS A 25 40.13 -29.22 -1.65
N GLY A 26 41.05 -28.34 -1.29
CA GLY A 26 42.37 -28.31 -1.89
C GLY A 26 43.03 -26.94 -1.81
N ALA A 27 44.25 -26.93 -1.27
CA ALA A 27 45.19 -25.81 -1.20
C ALA A 27 44.92 -24.75 -0.10
N ALA A 28 45.14 -25.17 1.14
CA ALA A 28 45.83 -24.29 2.08
C ALA A 28 47.25 -24.02 1.57
N LYS A 29 47.57 -22.77 1.21
CA LYS A 29 48.95 -22.27 1.21
C LYS A 29 48.98 -20.74 1.27
N ALA A 30 49.43 -20.26 2.43
CA ALA A 30 50.01 -18.95 2.75
C ALA A 30 49.95 -17.85 1.68
N VAL A 31 49.11 -16.83 1.91
CA VAL A 31 49.39 -15.47 1.47
C VAL A 31 49.26 -14.56 2.69
N THR A 32 50.39 -14.09 3.16
CA THR A 32 50.57 -13.19 4.30
C THR A 32 49.97 -11.81 4.02
N ALA A 33 49.60 -11.10 5.11
CA ALA A 33 48.99 -9.77 5.17
C ALA A 33 49.82 -8.59 4.57
N LYS A 34 50.73 -8.86 3.63
CA LYS A 34 51.57 -7.87 2.92
C LYS A 34 51.11 -7.57 1.49
N GLY A 35 50.05 -8.24 1.01
CA GLY A 35 49.56 -8.11 -0.38
C GLY A 35 48.44 -7.10 -0.62
N VAL A 36 47.73 -6.65 0.42
CA VAL A 36 46.56 -5.75 0.26
C VAL A 36 46.96 -4.27 0.22
N SER A 37 48.18 -3.91 0.63
CA SER A 37 48.63 -2.51 0.65
C SER A 37 49.08 -1.96 -0.71
N LYS A 38 49.04 -2.75 -1.79
CA LYS A 38 49.58 -2.35 -3.11
C LYS A 38 48.54 -2.23 -4.24
N ALA A 39 47.25 -2.46 -3.98
CA ALA A 39 46.19 -2.38 -4.98
C ALA A 39 45.29 -1.13 -4.86
N VAL A 40 45.59 -0.20 -3.95
CA VAL A 40 44.85 1.07 -3.80
C VAL A 40 45.79 2.26 -3.99
N THR A 41 46.55 2.27 -5.07
CA THR A 41 47.27 3.46 -5.56
C THR A 41 46.49 4.01 -6.74
N GLY A 42 45.43 4.77 -6.45
CA GLY A 42 44.58 5.36 -7.48
C GLY A 42 43.46 6.28 -6.99
N VAL A 43 43.32 6.53 -5.68
CA VAL A 43 42.36 7.52 -5.18
C VAL A 43 43.08 8.87 -5.05
N PRO A 44 42.73 9.88 -5.86
CA PRO A 44 43.36 11.20 -5.77
C PRO A 44 43.10 11.80 -4.38
N ALA A 45 44.14 12.35 -3.76
CA ALA A 45 44.03 13.08 -2.50
C ALA A 45 43.06 14.25 -2.69
N GLY A 46 41.88 14.16 -2.06
CA GLY A 46 40.77 15.11 -2.20
C GLY A 46 39.41 14.50 -2.59
N ALA A 47 39.34 13.21 -2.95
CA ALA A 47 38.09 12.58 -3.40
C ALA A 47 37.06 12.31 -2.28
N GLY A 48 37.40 12.53 -1.00
CA GLY A 48 36.50 12.31 0.12
C GLY A 48 36.01 10.89 0.27
N PHE A 49 36.93 9.91 0.21
CA PHE A 49 36.65 8.53 0.61
C PHE A 49 37.70 8.07 1.61
N ARG A 50 37.30 7.27 2.61
CA ARG A 50 38.18 6.61 3.59
C ARG A 50 37.87 5.12 3.64
N VAL A 51 38.91 4.29 3.76
CA VAL A 51 38.74 2.85 3.97
C VAL A 51 38.69 2.54 5.47
N VAL A 52 37.62 1.90 5.93
CA VAL A 52 37.49 1.38 7.31
C VAL A 52 37.18 -0.12 7.20
N ASN A 53 38.00 -0.96 7.84
CA ASN A 53 37.88 -2.43 7.81
C ASN A 53 37.78 -3.04 6.40
N GLY A 54 38.46 -2.45 5.41
CA GLY A 54 38.45 -2.92 4.03
C GLY A 54 37.27 -2.42 3.19
N THR A 55 36.36 -1.62 3.75
CA THR A 55 35.23 -1.00 3.05
C THR A 55 35.52 0.46 2.73
N LEU A 56 35.29 0.87 1.48
CA LEU A 56 35.46 2.25 1.01
C LEU A 56 34.23 3.09 1.39
N ILE A 57 34.39 4.07 2.27
CA ILE A 57 33.32 4.94 2.80
C ILE A 57 33.48 6.34 2.20
N ASN A 58 32.44 6.89 1.58
CA ASN A 58 32.43 8.27 1.10
C ASN A 58 32.30 9.25 2.28
N THR A 59 33.37 9.98 2.59
CA THR A 59 33.43 10.99 3.65
C THR A 59 32.86 12.36 3.23
N ASN A 60 32.45 12.53 1.97
CA ASN A 60 31.78 13.74 1.48
C ASN A 60 30.25 13.67 1.56
N LEU A 61 29.67 12.57 2.08
CA LEU A 61 28.26 12.54 2.44
C LEU A 61 28.08 13.37 3.72
N ARG A 62 27.71 14.64 3.55
CA ARG A 62 27.11 15.41 4.66
C ARG A 62 25.95 14.57 5.21
N PRO A 63 25.78 14.46 6.55
CA PRO A 63 24.54 13.91 7.09
C PRO A 63 23.39 14.67 6.45
N LEU A 64 22.46 13.95 5.80
CA LEU A 64 21.26 14.55 5.24
C LEU A 64 20.56 15.26 6.40
N THR A 65 20.25 16.54 6.23
CA THR A 65 19.47 17.26 7.24
C THR A 65 18.09 16.62 7.33
N ALA A 66 17.43 16.68 8.48
CA ALA A 66 16.07 16.14 8.66
C ALA A 66 15.08 16.68 7.61
N ALA A 67 15.29 17.91 7.12
CA ALA A 67 14.53 18.50 6.02
C ALA A 67 14.74 17.78 4.67
N THR A 68 16.00 17.48 4.32
CA THR A 68 16.33 16.78 3.06
C THR A 68 15.84 15.32 3.07
N GLU A 69 15.92 14.64 4.21
CA GLU A 69 15.34 13.29 4.34
C GLU A 69 13.81 13.32 4.31
N GLY A 70 13.19 14.34 4.90
CA GLY A 70 11.74 14.57 4.84
C GLY A 70 11.25 14.80 3.40
N GLU A 71 11.97 15.56 2.59
CA GLU A 71 11.66 15.77 1.17
C GLU A 71 11.83 14.50 0.32
N ILE A 72 12.90 13.72 0.58
CA ILE A 72 13.10 12.41 -0.08
C ILE A 72 11.97 11.47 0.29
N LEU A 73 11.59 11.41 1.58
CA LEU A 73 10.48 10.60 2.04
C LEU A 73 9.17 11.05 1.40
N ALA A 74 8.85 12.33 1.43
CA ALA A 74 7.65 12.89 0.81
C ALA A 74 7.60 12.57 -0.69
N THR A 75 8.74 12.64 -1.39
CA THR A 75 8.84 12.28 -2.81
C THR A 75 8.61 10.78 -3.03
N VAL A 76 9.28 9.92 -2.26
CA VAL A 76 9.14 8.45 -2.33
C VAL A 76 7.76 7.98 -1.86
N MET A 77 7.04 8.78 -1.08
CA MET A 77 5.69 8.47 -0.58
C MET A 77 4.59 9.10 -1.42
N SER A 78 4.88 10.17 -2.17
CA SER A 78 3.91 10.87 -3.02
C SER A 78 3.16 9.96 -3.99
N ASN A 79 1.90 10.30 -4.26
CA ASN A 79 1.08 9.59 -5.24
C ASN A 79 1.74 9.67 -6.63
N SER A 80 1.89 8.53 -7.29
CA SER A 80 2.42 8.45 -8.65
C SER A 80 1.54 7.57 -9.53
N PRO A 81 1.57 7.76 -10.87
CA PRO A 81 0.83 6.89 -11.80
C PRO A 81 1.15 5.40 -11.61
N THR A 82 2.41 5.10 -11.30
CA THR A 82 2.91 3.77 -10.91
C THR A 82 2.18 3.20 -9.70
N LYS A 83 2.18 3.91 -8.59
CA LYS A 83 1.54 3.46 -7.34
C LYS A 83 0.03 3.34 -7.48
N ASN A 84 -0.59 4.29 -8.19
CA ASN A 84 -2.01 4.24 -8.49
C ASN A 84 -2.37 3.00 -9.32
N LEU A 85 -1.53 2.62 -10.29
CA LEU A 85 -1.69 1.39 -11.05
C LEU A 85 -1.59 0.16 -10.14
N LEU A 86 -0.58 0.08 -9.26
CA LEU A 86 -0.40 -1.03 -8.34
C LEU A 86 -1.53 -1.15 -7.30
N ASN A 87 -1.98 -0.04 -6.71
CA ASN A 87 -3.09 -0.01 -5.75
C ASN A 87 -4.40 -0.51 -6.39
N ARG A 88 -4.67 -0.10 -7.63
CA ARG A 88 -5.84 -0.59 -8.38
C ARG A 88 -5.73 -2.07 -8.74
N GLN A 89 -4.55 -2.51 -9.16
CA GLN A 89 -4.30 -3.92 -9.45
C GLN A 89 -4.51 -4.78 -8.19
N HIS A 90 -4.00 -4.33 -7.04
CA HIS A 90 -4.23 -5.01 -5.77
C HIS A 90 -5.71 -5.07 -5.40
N THR A 91 -6.44 -3.95 -5.51
CA THR A 91 -7.89 -3.92 -5.24
C THR A 91 -8.64 -4.89 -6.16
N TYR A 92 -8.30 -4.92 -7.45
CA TYR A 92 -8.85 -5.87 -8.40
C TYR A 92 -8.56 -7.33 -8.00
N ASP A 93 -7.32 -7.63 -7.58
CA ASP A 93 -6.94 -8.99 -7.19
C ASP A 93 -7.69 -9.47 -5.93
N LEU A 94 -7.94 -8.57 -4.97
CA LEU A 94 -8.79 -8.85 -3.80
C LEU A 94 -10.22 -9.17 -4.22
N GLU A 95 -10.84 -8.32 -5.05
CA GLU A 95 -12.22 -8.57 -5.49
C GLU A 95 -12.33 -9.86 -6.33
N ARG A 96 -11.32 -10.14 -7.17
CA ARG A 96 -11.23 -11.38 -7.94
C ARG A 96 -11.09 -12.61 -7.03
N TYR A 97 -10.34 -12.50 -5.93
CA TYR A 97 -10.22 -13.56 -4.94
C TYR A 97 -11.56 -13.84 -4.26
N THR A 98 -12.28 -12.80 -3.84
CA THR A 98 -13.65 -12.90 -3.31
C THR A 98 -14.59 -13.58 -4.32
N ALA A 99 -14.55 -13.15 -5.58
CA ALA A 99 -15.37 -13.76 -6.63
C ALA A 99 -15.07 -15.25 -6.83
N LYS A 100 -13.79 -15.67 -6.77
CA LYS A 100 -13.40 -17.09 -6.81
C LYS A 100 -13.99 -17.88 -5.64
N ALA A 101 -13.96 -17.33 -4.43
CA ALA A 101 -14.54 -17.99 -3.26
C ALA A 101 -16.06 -18.16 -3.41
N ILE A 102 -16.76 -17.11 -3.86
CA ILE A 102 -18.21 -17.16 -4.13
C ILE A 102 -18.52 -18.19 -5.22
N LEU A 103 -17.78 -18.21 -6.33
CA LEU A 103 -17.95 -19.20 -7.40
C LEU A 103 -17.76 -20.63 -6.89
N GLY A 104 -16.70 -20.88 -6.12
CA GLY A 104 -16.44 -22.20 -5.54
C GLY A 104 -17.58 -22.66 -4.61
N LYS A 105 -18.12 -21.75 -3.78
CA LYS A 105 -19.27 -22.05 -2.92
C LYS A 105 -20.55 -22.28 -3.72
N ALA A 106 -20.80 -21.48 -4.76
CA ALA A 106 -21.96 -21.66 -5.63
C ALA A 106 -21.92 -23.02 -6.34
N GLN A 107 -20.75 -23.44 -6.83
CA GLN A 107 -20.56 -24.76 -7.45
C GLN A 107 -20.79 -25.91 -6.46
N GLN A 108 -20.31 -25.78 -5.21
CA GLN A 108 -20.57 -26.77 -4.16
C GLN A 108 -22.06 -26.88 -3.82
N LEU A 109 -22.80 -25.76 -3.86
CA LEU A 109 -24.22 -25.71 -3.56
C LEU A 109 -25.11 -26.07 -4.76
N GLN A 110 -24.57 -26.14 -5.98
CA GLN A 110 -25.34 -26.31 -7.23
C GLN A 110 -26.35 -27.46 -7.18
N PRO A 111 -26.01 -28.69 -6.74
CA PRO A 111 -26.99 -29.79 -6.71
C PRO A 111 -28.20 -29.51 -5.81
N ARG A 112 -28.02 -28.72 -4.75
CA ARG A 112 -29.09 -28.33 -3.82
C ARG A 112 -29.89 -27.17 -4.37
N LEU A 113 -29.22 -26.22 -5.03
CA LEU A 113 -29.83 -25.08 -5.69
C LEU A 113 -30.76 -25.52 -6.83
N ASP A 114 -30.35 -26.53 -7.61
CA ASP A 114 -31.15 -27.13 -8.70
C ASP A 114 -32.43 -27.83 -8.16
N LEU A 115 -32.41 -28.27 -6.90
CA LEU A 115 -33.57 -28.84 -6.19
C LEU A 115 -34.44 -27.78 -5.49
N GLY A 116 -34.11 -26.49 -5.63
CA GLY A 116 -34.86 -25.39 -5.01
C GLY A 116 -34.65 -25.23 -3.50
N ASP A 117 -33.54 -25.75 -2.96
CA ASP A 117 -33.23 -25.66 -1.52
C ASP A 117 -33.07 -24.19 -1.06
N LEU A 118 -34.01 -23.75 -0.20
CA LEU A 118 -34.03 -22.39 0.34
C LEU A 118 -32.80 -22.07 1.20
N ALA A 119 -32.28 -23.03 1.97
CA ALA A 119 -31.12 -22.80 2.81
C ALA A 119 -29.84 -22.64 1.97
N ALA A 120 -29.71 -23.40 0.88
CA ALA A 120 -28.62 -23.23 -0.07
C ALA A 120 -28.68 -21.84 -0.75
N ARG A 121 -29.90 -21.39 -1.09
CA ARG A 121 -30.13 -20.06 -1.67
C ARG A 121 -29.77 -18.93 -0.70
N GLU A 122 -30.22 -18.99 0.55
CA GLU A 122 -29.90 -17.99 1.58
C GLU A 122 -28.40 -17.94 1.88
N ALA A 123 -27.76 -19.11 1.93
CA ALA A 123 -26.31 -19.18 2.10
C ALA A 123 -25.57 -18.46 0.97
N LEU A 124 -26.00 -18.63 -0.29
CA LEU A 124 -25.39 -17.94 -1.43
C LEU A 124 -25.69 -16.43 -1.43
N LEU A 125 -26.91 -16.02 -1.07
CA LEU A 125 -27.28 -14.60 -0.92
C LEU A 125 -26.42 -13.88 0.14
N THR A 126 -26.03 -14.59 1.20
CA THR A 126 -25.15 -14.03 2.25
C THR A 126 -23.74 -13.78 1.72
N GLU A 127 -23.22 -14.66 0.88
CA GLU A 127 -21.86 -14.53 0.31
C GLU A 127 -21.74 -13.36 -0.66
N ILE A 128 -22.76 -13.13 -1.48
CA ILE A 128 -22.70 -12.09 -2.51
C ILE A 128 -22.71 -10.67 -1.93
N ILE A 129 -23.02 -10.48 -0.64
CA ILE A 129 -22.88 -9.20 0.07
C ILE A 129 -21.43 -8.66 -0.05
N ALA A 130 -20.44 -9.56 -0.19
CA ALA A 130 -19.05 -9.18 -0.40
C ALA A 130 -18.76 -8.60 -1.81
N VAL A 131 -19.69 -8.67 -2.76
CA VAL A 131 -19.56 -8.09 -4.11
C VAL A 131 -19.72 -6.56 -4.02
N ARG A 132 -18.62 -5.84 -4.23
CA ARG A 132 -18.58 -4.37 -4.06
C ARG A 132 -19.32 -3.57 -5.13
N ASN A 133 -19.53 -4.14 -6.31
CA ASN A 133 -20.28 -3.47 -7.38
C ASN A 133 -21.78 -3.68 -7.17
N ASN A 134 -22.49 -2.65 -6.71
CA ASN A 134 -23.93 -2.71 -6.43
C ASN A 134 -24.75 -3.18 -7.65
N ALA A 135 -24.45 -2.69 -8.85
CA ALA A 135 -25.21 -3.08 -10.04
C ALA A 135 -25.01 -4.57 -10.42
N LEU A 136 -23.81 -5.10 -10.18
CA LEU A 136 -23.55 -6.54 -10.33
C LEU A 136 -24.22 -7.32 -9.20
N HIS A 137 -24.08 -6.87 -7.96
CA HIS A 137 -24.72 -7.47 -6.78
C HIS A 137 -26.23 -7.63 -7.00
N ASP A 138 -26.91 -6.59 -7.47
CA ASP A 138 -28.36 -6.60 -7.70
C ASP A 138 -28.73 -7.61 -8.80
N PHE A 139 -27.93 -7.65 -9.88
CA PHE A 139 -28.12 -8.60 -10.97
C PHE A 139 -27.91 -10.05 -10.49
N LEU A 140 -26.83 -10.32 -9.76
CA LEU A 140 -26.54 -11.64 -9.19
C LEU A 140 -27.61 -12.08 -8.18
N SER A 141 -28.04 -11.17 -7.31
CA SER A 141 -29.16 -11.38 -6.38
C SER A 141 -30.42 -11.79 -7.12
N GLN A 142 -30.74 -11.10 -8.23
CA GLN A 142 -31.91 -11.41 -9.03
C GLN A 142 -31.79 -12.79 -9.68
N SER A 143 -30.63 -13.12 -10.27
CA SER A 143 -30.38 -14.44 -10.86
C SER A 143 -30.57 -15.57 -9.84
N ILE A 144 -30.11 -15.40 -8.60
CA ILE A 144 -30.35 -16.36 -7.51
C ILE A 144 -31.84 -16.45 -7.17
N LYS A 145 -32.55 -15.33 -7.07
CA LYS A 145 -33.99 -15.28 -6.73
C LYS A 145 -34.85 -15.96 -7.80
N THR A 146 -34.48 -15.83 -9.08
CA THR A 146 -35.17 -16.44 -10.22
C THR A 146 -34.64 -17.83 -10.56
N GLN A 147 -33.78 -18.42 -9.73
CA GLN A 147 -33.18 -19.75 -9.93
C GLN A 147 -32.40 -19.87 -11.25
N ASN A 148 -31.88 -18.77 -11.79
CA ASN A 148 -31.01 -18.75 -12.96
C ASN A 148 -29.54 -18.81 -12.53
N TYR A 149 -29.14 -19.97 -11.99
CA TYR A 149 -27.81 -20.16 -11.42
C TYR A 149 -26.71 -20.17 -12.47
N GLU A 150 -27.02 -20.61 -13.69
CA GLU A 150 -26.08 -20.56 -14.80
C GLU A 150 -25.70 -19.12 -15.14
N GLN A 151 -26.68 -18.24 -15.27
CA GLN A 151 -26.43 -16.82 -15.52
C GLN A 151 -25.67 -16.16 -14.37
N PHE A 152 -25.99 -16.52 -13.11
CA PHE A 152 -25.24 -16.07 -11.94
C PHE A 152 -23.75 -16.43 -12.05
N LEU A 153 -23.43 -17.69 -12.35
CA LEU A 153 -22.07 -18.17 -12.47
C LEU A 153 -21.32 -17.48 -13.62
N MET A 154 -21.97 -17.36 -14.78
CA MET A 154 -21.40 -16.72 -15.97
C MET A 154 -21.09 -15.25 -15.74
N ASP A 155 -22.01 -14.47 -15.17
CA ASP A 155 -21.78 -13.04 -14.97
C ASP A 155 -20.74 -12.75 -13.90
N LEU A 156 -20.71 -13.54 -12.82
CA LEU A 156 -19.67 -13.41 -11.81
C LEU A 156 -18.29 -13.75 -12.38
N ALA A 157 -18.19 -14.85 -13.14
CA ALA A 157 -16.95 -15.27 -13.79
C ALA A 157 -16.45 -14.26 -14.82
N ASP A 158 -17.33 -13.83 -15.73
CA ASP A 158 -16.97 -12.92 -16.82
C ASP A 158 -16.67 -11.51 -16.30
N TYR A 159 -17.40 -11.02 -15.29
CA TYR A 159 -17.15 -9.70 -14.69
C TYR A 159 -15.75 -9.62 -14.04
N TYR A 160 -15.33 -10.66 -13.34
CA TYR A 160 -14.05 -10.73 -12.64
C TYR A 160 -12.93 -11.46 -13.42
N SER A 161 -13.19 -11.88 -14.66
CA SER A 161 -12.25 -12.67 -15.48
C SER A 161 -11.66 -13.86 -14.70
N VAL A 162 -12.55 -14.61 -14.05
CA VAL A 162 -12.20 -15.81 -13.30
C VAL A 162 -12.33 -17.01 -14.24
N PRO A 163 -11.26 -17.83 -14.41
CA PRO A 163 -11.41 -19.08 -15.14
C PRO A 163 -12.31 -20.00 -14.32
N VAL A 164 -13.29 -20.60 -14.98
CA VAL A 164 -14.16 -21.58 -14.36
C VAL A 164 -14.21 -22.83 -15.23
N GLU A 165 -13.95 -23.97 -14.62
CA GLU A 165 -14.23 -25.29 -15.17
C GLU A 165 -15.63 -25.68 -14.69
N PHE A 166 -16.59 -25.73 -15.61
CA PHE A 166 -17.93 -26.23 -15.32
C PHE A 166 -18.06 -27.67 -15.84
N ILE A 167 -18.64 -28.56 -15.04
CA ILE A 167 -18.65 -30.01 -15.33
C ILE A 167 -19.99 -30.50 -15.93
N SER A 168 -21.07 -29.72 -16.03
CA SER A 168 -22.39 -30.35 -16.24
C SER A 168 -23.40 -29.73 -17.21
N SER A 169 -23.13 -28.65 -17.95
CA SER A 169 -24.03 -28.27 -19.06
C SER A 169 -23.26 -28.13 -20.36
N THR A 170 -23.87 -28.64 -21.44
CA THR A 170 -23.34 -28.62 -22.82
C THR A 170 -23.09 -27.20 -23.34
N GLU A 171 -23.54 -26.17 -22.60
CA GLU A 171 -23.49 -24.75 -22.97
C GLU A 171 -22.54 -23.91 -22.10
N LEU A 172 -22.01 -24.46 -21.00
CA LEU A 172 -21.03 -23.77 -20.15
C LEU A 172 -19.65 -23.79 -20.81
N ARG A 173 -19.45 -22.83 -21.73
CA ARG A 173 -18.19 -22.60 -22.43
C ARG A 173 -17.03 -22.55 -21.45
N PHE A 174 -16.03 -23.36 -21.76
CA PHE A 174 -14.74 -23.42 -21.11
C PHE A 174 -14.07 -22.04 -21.12
N ILE A 175 -13.91 -21.40 -19.96
CA ILE A 175 -12.89 -20.34 -19.75
C ILE A 175 -11.67 -20.96 -19.05
N ALA A 176 -11.37 -22.22 -19.34
CA ALA A 176 -10.19 -22.91 -18.84
C ALA A 176 -9.03 -22.87 -19.83
N SER A 177 -8.87 -21.74 -20.53
CA SER A 177 -7.57 -21.43 -21.09
C SER A 177 -6.58 -21.29 -19.94
N LYS A 178 -5.53 -22.13 -19.91
CA LYS A 178 -4.38 -21.93 -18.99
C LYS A 178 -3.72 -20.56 -19.17
N ASN A 179 -4.04 -19.85 -20.26
CA ASN A 179 -3.55 -18.51 -20.55
C ASN A 179 -4.47 -17.43 -19.94
N PRO A 180 -3.98 -16.63 -18.96
CA PRO A 180 -4.74 -15.53 -18.36
C PRO A 180 -5.20 -14.45 -19.34
N ALA A 181 -4.44 -14.20 -20.41
CA ALA A 181 -4.80 -13.21 -21.42
C ALA A 181 -6.02 -13.65 -22.23
N GLU A 182 -6.10 -14.95 -22.55
CA GLU A 182 -7.24 -15.54 -23.25
C GLU A 182 -8.49 -15.54 -22.35
N THR A 183 -8.34 -15.96 -21.09
CA THR A 183 -9.42 -15.90 -20.09
C THR A 183 -9.99 -14.50 -19.98
N PHE A 184 -9.11 -13.49 -19.86
CA PHE A 184 -9.51 -12.09 -19.81
C PHE A 184 -10.25 -11.66 -21.08
N ALA A 185 -9.66 -11.88 -22.26
CA ALA A 185 -10.20 -11.40 -23.52
C ALA A 185 -11.58 -12.01 -23.78
N GLN A 186 -11.71 -13.33 -23.60
CA GLN A 186 -12.98 -14.02 -23.77
C GLN A 186 -14.03 -13.54 -22.77
N SER A 187 -13.65 -13.38 -21.49
CA SER A 187 -14.55 -12.89 -20.45
C SER A 187 -15.06 -11.48 -20.77
N ALA A 188 -14.18 -10.60 -21.25
CA ALA A 188 -14.54 -9.23 -21.61
C ALA A 188 -15.48 -9.18 -22.82
N VAL A 189 -15.22 -9.97 -23.87
CA VAL A 189 -16.12 -10.08 -25.03
C VAL A 189 -17.47 -10.65 -24.63
N ASN A 190 -17.50 -11.78 -23.91
CA ASN A 190 -18.74 -12.40 -23.42
C ASN A 190 -19.57 -11.41 -22.60
N TYR A 191 -18.92 -10.72 -21.67
CA TYR A 191 -19.59 -9.75 -20.81
C TYR A 191 -20.18 -8.58 -21.63
N MET A 192 -19.45 -8.05 -22.61
CA MET A 192 -19.96 -6.98 -23.48
C MET A 192 -21.11 -7.45 -24.38
N VAL A 193 -21.09 -8.69 -24.85
CA VAL A 193 -22.21 -9.25 -25.65
C VAL A 193 -23.48 -9.37 -24.80
N ARG A 194 -23.37 -9.82 -23.55
CA ARG A 194 -24.52 -9.92 -22.63
C ARG A 194 -24.95 -8.56 -22.06
N HIS A 195 -24.01 -7.64 -21.89
CA HIS A 195 -24.22 -6.31 -21.32
C HIS A 195 -23.68 -5.22 -22.26
N PRO A 196 -24.39 -4.86 -23.35
CA PRO A 196 -23.87 -4.03 -24.46
C PRO A 196 -23.41 -2.60 -24.12
N HIS A 197 -23.51 -2.18 -22.87
CA HIS A 197 -23.09 -0.86 -22.37
C HIS A 197 -22.16 -0.95 -21.16
N LYS A 198 -21.71 -2.16 -20.81
CA LYS A 198 -20.88 -2.41 -19.63
C LYS A 198 -19.66 -3.22 -20.04
N ILE A 199 -18.52 -2.80 -19.51
CA ILE A 199 -17.29 -3.58 -19.55
C ILE A 199 -17.07 -4.26 -18.20
N ASN A 200 -16.43 -5.43 -18.24
CA ASN A 200 -16.04 -6.14 -17.04
C ASN A 200 -14.99 -5.36 -16.24
N LEU A 201 -14.74 -5.76 -14.99
CA LEU A 201 -13.86 -5.01 -14.10
C LEU A 201 -12.42 -4.97 -14.63
N LYS A 202 -11.89 -6.10 -15.12
CA LYS A 202 -10.51 -6.15 -15.60
C LYS A 202 -10.30 -5.25 -16.82
N PHE A 203 -11.25 -5.21 -17.75
CA PHE A 203 -11.16 -4.34 -18.91
C PHE A 203 -11.21 -2.87 -18.48
N ARG A 204 -12.07 -2.52 -17.52
CA ARG A 204 -12.09 -1.17 -16.92
C ARG A 204 -10.74 -0.78 -16.33
N GLU A 205 -10.10 -1.68 -15.59
CA GLU A 205 -8.79 -1.41 -14.98
C GLU A 205 -7.67 -1.27 -16.01
N ILE A 206 -7.70 -2.09 -17.07
CA ILE A 206 -6.77 -1.96 -18.21
C ILE A 206 -6.95 -0.58 -18.89
N MET A 207 -8.19 -0.13 -19.12
CA MET A 207 -8.45 1.17 -19.74
C MET A 207 -7.98 2.35 -18.90
N LYS A 208 -7.94 2.21 -17.57
CA LYS A 208 -7.39 3.21 -16.64
C LYS A 208 -5.86 3.18 -16.55
N ASN A 209 -5.18 2.20 -17.15
CA ASN A 209 -3.72 2.12 -17.12
C ASN A 209 -3.11 3.33 -17.87
N PRO A 210 -2.35 4.21 -17.21
CA PRO A 210 -1.77 5.39 -17.86
C PRO A 210 -0.72 5.04 -18.93
N PHE A 211 -0.15 3.83 -18.88
CA PHE A 211 0.94 3.39 -19.76
C PHE A 211 0.48 2.52 -20.94
N LEU A 212 -0.82 2.29 -21.07
CA LEU A 212 -1.39 1.59 -22.23
C LEU A 212 -1.40 2.53 -23.45
N ASP A 213 -1.00 2.00 -24.62
CA ASP A 213 -0.91 2.77 -25.87
C ASP A 213 -2.21 3.54 -26.17
N ALA A 214 -2.06 4.80 -26.61
CA ALA A 214 -3.19 5.69 -26.84
C ALA A 214 -4.04 5.23 -28.03
N SER A 215 -3.41 4.77 -29.11
CA SER A 215 -4.11 4.28 -30.30
C SER A 215 -4.91 3.02 -29.97
N LEU A 216 -4.32 2.10 -29.19
CA LEU A 216 -5.01 0.91 -28.70
C LEU A 216 -6.21 1.26 -27.82
N LYS A 217 -6.08 2.24 -26.91
CA LYS A 217 -7.23 2.73 -26.12
C LYS A 217 -8.33 3.29 -27.00
N ASP A 218 -7.99 4.05 -28.03
CA ASP A 218 -8.97 4.65 -28.92
C ASP A 218 -9.73 3.60 -29.74
N LEU A 219 -9.02 2.58 -30.24
CA LEU A 219 -9.66 1.41 -30.87
C LEU A 219 -10.62 0.71 -29.91
N LEU A 220 -10.18 0.42 -28.68
CA LEU A 220 -11.00 -0.24 -27.66
C LEU A 220 -12.23 0.59 -27.27
N ARG A 221 -12.11 1.93 -27.18
CA ARG A 221 -13.26 2.83 -26.95
C ARG A 221 -14.29 2.74 -28.07
N GLY A 222 -13.86 2.58 -29.32
CA GLY A 222 -14.75 2.35 -30.45
C GLY A 222 -15.64 1.12 -30.26
N TYR A 223 -15.06 0.01 -29.79
CA TYR A 223 -15.82 -1.20 -29.45
C TYR A 223 -16.74 -1.02 -28.24
N ILE A 224 -16.30 -0.28 -27.21
CA ILE A 224 -17.12 0.01 -26.02
C ILE A 224 -18.34 0.86 -26.39
N ALA A 225 -18.20 1.79 -27.35
CA ALA A 225 -19.30 2.61 -27.84
C ALA A 225 -20.27 1.86 -28.75
N ALA A 226 -19.87 0.70 -29.28
CA ALA A 226 -20.73 -0.11 -30.14
C ALA A 226 -21.87 -0.75 -29.33
N ARG A 227 -23.11 -0.65 -29.83
CA ARG A 227 -24.30 -1.25 -29.18
C ARG A 227 -24.43 -2.74 -29.40
N SER A 228 -23.72 -3.30 -30.37
CA SER A 228 -23.72 -4.71 -30.72
C SER A 228 -22.45 -5.04 -31.49
N LEU A 229 -21.90 -6.22 -31.29
CA LEU A 229 -20.68 -6.69 -31.97
C LEU A 229 -21.03 -7.86 -32.89
N THR A 230 -20.71 -7.74 -34.18
CA THR A 230 -20.78 -8.87 -35.11
C THR A 230 -19.74 -9.94 -34.73
N PRO A 231 -19.88 -11.21 -35.17
CA PRO A 231 -18.89 -12.24 -34.88
C PRO A 231 -17.46 -11.86 -35.32
N VAL A 232 -17.33 -11.16 -36.45
CA VAL A 232 -16.03 -10.66 -36.94
C VAL A 232 -15.46 -9.60 -36.00
N GLN A 233 -16.29 -8.65 -35.56
CA GLN A 233 -15.89 -7.62 -34.59
C GLN A 233 -15.53 -8.21 -33.22
N GLN A 234 -16.22 -9.27 -32.78
CA GLN A 234 -15.89 -9.98 -31.55
C GLN A 234 -14.49 -10.60 -31.63
N GLN A 235 -14.15 -11.24 -32.75
CA GLN A 235 -12.81 -11.82 -32.94
C GLN A 235 -11.72 -10.74 -33.00
N GLN A 236 -11.98 -9.61 -33.67
CA GLN A 236 -11.05 -8.48 -33.72
C GLN A 236 -10.83 -7.87 -32.33
N LEU A 237 -11.91 -7.66 -31.58
CA LEU A 237 -11.84 -7.15 -30.21
C LEU A 237 -11.05 -8.10 -29.29
N LEU A 238 -11.23 -9.41 -29.45
CA LEU A 238 -10.53 -10.43 -28.67
C LEU A 238 -9.00 -10.29 -28.80
N GLU A 239 -8.48 -10.08 -30.02
CA GLU A 239 -7.04 -9.88 -30.24
C GLU A 239 -6.53 -8.56 -29.65
N LEU A 240 -7.30 -7.46 -29.80
CA LEU A 240 -6.95 -6.17 -29.17
C LEU A 240 -6.94 -6.26 -27.63
N LEU A 241 -7.84 -7.03 -27.05
CA LEU A 241 -7.89 -7.26 -25.60
C LEU A 241 -6.67 -8.05 -25.14
N LYS A 242 -6.24 -9.10 -25.86
CA LYS A 242 -5.00 -9.83 -25.55
C LYS A 242 -3.77 -8.92 -25.59
N GLU A 243 -3.70 -8.04 -26.58
CA GLU A 243 -2.63 -7.04 -26.67
C GLU A 243 -2.68 -6.08 -25.47
N ALA A 244 -3.85 -5.54 -25.16
CA ALA A 244 -4.03 -4.62 -24.04
C ALA A 244 -3.68 -5.27 -22.68
N TYR A 245 -4.04 -6.55 -22.50
CA TYR A 245 -3.64 -7.35 -21.35
C TYR A 245 -2.12 -7.49 -21.25
N THR A 246 -1.45 -7.75 -22.36
CA THR A 246 0.00 -7.90 -22.42
C THR A 246 0.70 -6.59 -22.08
N GLN A 247 0.28 -5.47 -22.67
CA GLN A 247 0.81 -4.15 -22.35
C GLN A 247 0.57 -3.79 -20.87
N HIS A 248 -0.63 -4.06 -20.36
CA HIS A 248 -0.97 -3.84 -18.97
C HIS A 248 -0.11 -4.66 -18.02
N THR A 249 0.07 -5.96 -18.27
CA THR A 249 0.90 -6.83 -17.43
C THR A 249 2.36 -6.35 -17.41
N LYS A 250 2.90 -5.95 -18.57
CA LYS A 250 4.24 -5.32 -18.63
C LYS A 250 4.31 -4.02 -17.82
N SER A 251 3.26 -3.20 -17.87
CA SER A 251 3.18 -1.98 -17.05
C SER A 251 3.14 -2.28 -15.55
N ILE A 252 2.46 -3.35 -15.12
CA ILE A 252 2.46 -3.78 -13.71
C ILE A 252 3.88 -4.16 -13.27
N VAL A 253 4.55 -5.03 -14.02
CA VAL A 253 5.92 -5.46 -13.69
C VAL A 253 6.89 -4.28 -13.63
N GLN A 254 6.82 -3.37 -14.60
CA GLN A 254 7.63 -2.16 -14.58
C GLN A 254 7.27 -1.26 -13.38
N ALA A 255 5.98 -1.19 -13.04
CA ALA A 255 5.52 -0.40 -11.92
C ALA A 255 6.00 -0.95 -10.58
N GLU A 256 5.98 -2.28 -10.40
CA GLU A 256 6.54 -2.97 -9.23
C GLU A 256 8.03 -2.65 -9.10
N HIS A 257 8.80 -2.77 -10.19
CA HIS A 257 10.22 -2.40 -10.20
C HIS A 257 10.45 -0.92 -9.79
N ASN A 258 9.65 -0.01 -10.34
CA ASN A 258 9.74 1.43 -10.04
C ASN A 258 9.28 1.77 -8.60
N ALA A 259 8.49 0.91 -7.97
CA ALA A 259 8.00 1.08 -6.61
C ALA A 259 8.91 0.41 -5.55
N GLN A 260 10.00 -0.23 -5.96
CA GLN A 260 10.91 -0.94 -5.05
C GLN A 260 11.51 -0.02 -3.97
N SER A 261 11.79 1.24 -4.30
CA SER A 261 12.28 2.23 -3.32
C SER A 261 11.25 2.49 -2.21
N THR A 262 9.95 2.48 -2.52
CA THR A 262 8.89 2.56 -1.52
C THR A 262 8.91 1.34 -0.61
N VAL A 263 9.07 0.12 -1.14
CA VAL A 263 9.15 -1.11 -0.33
C VAL A 263 10.34 -1.04 0.64
N ILE A 264 11.51 -0.61 0.16
CA ILE A 264 12.72 -0.45 0.98
C ILE A 264 12.48 0.53 2.13
N VAL A 265 11.82 1.67 1.88
CA VAL A 265 11.51 2.65 2.92
C VAL A 265 10.63 2.05 4.02
N TYR A 266 9.62 1.25 3.67
CA TYR A 266 8.78 0.56 4.66
C TYR A 266 9.59 -0.49 5.46
N GLN A 267 10.48 -1.24 4.81
CA GLN A 267 11.34 -2.24 5.46
C GLN A 267 12.31 -1.58 6.46
N GLU A 268 12.99 -0.52 6.04
CA GLU A 268 13.93 0.22 6.89
C GLU A 268 13.22 0.83 8.10
N MET A 269 12.03 1.40 7.89
CA MET A 269 11.24 1.96 8.98
C MET A 269 10.79 0.89 9.96
N LEU A 270 10.26 -0.24 9.46
CA LEU A 270 9.85 -1.36 10.32
C LEU A 270 11.02 -1.83 11.19
N ALA A 271 12.20 -2.06 10.58
CA ALA A 271 13.39 -2.49 11.31
C ALA A 271 13.84 -1.47 12.37
N ARG A 272 13.82 -0.17 12.04
CA ARG A 272 14.15 0.91 13.00
C ARG A 272 13.14 0.98 14.14
N LEU A 273 11.85 0.82 13.85
CA LEU A 273 10.79 0.82 14.86
C LEU A 273 10.89 -0.40 15.78
N GLU A 274 11.09 -1.60 15.23
CA GLU A 274 11.32 -2.83 16.01
C GLU A 274 12.52 -2.68 16.94
N GLN A 275 13.64 -2.15 16.43
CA GLN A 275 14.83 -1.89 17.23
C GLN A 275 14.56 -0.87 18.34
N PHE A 276 13.91 0.25 18.02
CA PHE A 276 13.59 1.30 18.98
C PHE A 276 12.72 0.76 20.12
N VAL A 277 11.66 0.03 19.77
CA VAL A 277 10.72 -0.55 20.73
C VAL A 277 11.41 -1.60 21.60
N ALA A 278 12.28 -2.44 21.04
CA ALA A 278 13.06 -3.41 21.80
C ALA A 278 14.01 -2.74 22.81
N GLN A 279 14.58 -1.58 22.44
CA GLN A 279 15.52 -0.85 23.29
C GLN A 279 14.83 0.00 24.37
N HIS A 280 13.71 0.64 24.04
CA HIS A 280 13.09 1.66 24.89
C HIS A 280 11.77 1.22 25.53
N GLY A 281 11.15 0.13 25.06
CA GLY A 281 9.87 -0.37 25.58
C GLY A 281 8.69 0.58 25.32
N ARG A 282 8.83 1.50 24.37
CA ARG A 282 7.83 2.52 24.01
C ARG A 282 7.96 2.91 22.53
N LEU A 283 6.96 3.63 22.01
CA LEU A 283 7.04 4.27 20.69
C LEU A 283 7.96 5.50 20.72
N PRO A 284 8.56 5.87 19.56
CA PRO A 284 9.30 7.13 19.44
C PRO A 284 8.35 8.31 19.67
N ALA A 285 8.87 9.37 20.27
CA ALA A 285 8.15 10.59 20.58
C ALA A 285 8.70 11.76 19.75
N TRP A 286 7.80 12.58 19.21
CA TRP A 286 8.16 13.75 18.42
C TRP A 286 8.89 14.82 19.24
N HIS A 287 8.62 14.90 20.54
CA HIS A 287 9.25 15.84 21.48
C HIS A 287 10.49 15.23 22.18
N SER A 288 11.05 14.14 21.66
CA SER A 288 12.27 13.59 22.23
C SER A 288 13.43 14.57 22.07
N GLY A 289 14.32 14.68 23.06
CA GLY A 289 15.57 15.43 22.90
C GLY A 289 16.50 14.80 21.86
N ASP A 290 16.34 13.51 21.54
CA ASP A 290 17.11 12.80 20.52
C ASP A 290 16.57 13.09 19.10
N PRO A 291 17.36 13.75 18.22
CA PRO A 291 16.96 14.01 16.84
C PRO A 291 16.63 12.74 16.03
N GLN A 292 17.26 11.60 16.34
CA GLN A 292 17.00 10.34 15.62
C GLN A 292 15.63 9.74 15.99
N GLU A 293 15.25 9.84 17.26
CA GLU A 293 13.92 9.47 17.71
C GLU A 293 12.84 10.35 17.06
N ARG A 294 13.03 11.68 17.05
CA ARG A 294 12.10 12.61 16.39
C ARG A 294 11.94 12.30 14.91
N LEU A 295 13.05 12.03 14.22
CA LEU A 295 13.04 11.63 12.81
C LEU A 295 12.25 10.33 12.59
N LEU A 296 12.42 9.32 13.46
CA LEU A 296 11.67 8.07 13.37
C LEU A 296 10.17 8.29 13.59
N PHE A 297 9.79 9.12 14.58
CA PHE A 297 8.39 9.50 14.79
C PHE A 297 7.78 10.15 13.54
N ASN A 298 8.46 11.15 12.97
CA ASN A 298 7.97 11.88 11.81
C ASN A 298 7.80 10.96 10.60
N ARG A 299 8.75 10.03 10.38
CA ARG A 299 8.67 9.03 9.31
C ARG A 299 7.45 8.12 9.46
N ILE A 300 7.19 7.63 10.67
CA ILE A 300 6.03 6.79 10.97
C ILE A 300 4.74 7.56 10.70
N SER A 301 4.65 8.79 11.20
CA SER A 301 3.45 9.64 11.02
C SER A 301 3.17 9.89 9.53
N VAL A 302 4.19 10.26 8.75
CA VAL A 302 4.07 10.44 7.28
C VAL A 302 3.58 9.18 6.57
N ILE A 303 4.12 8.01 6.93
CA ILE A 303 3.82 6.76 6.24
C ILE A 303 2.44 6.21 6.63
N MET A 304 2.05 6.34 7.89
CA MET A 304 0.84 5.71 8.44
C MET A 304 -0.40 6.61 8.36
N GLU A 305 -0.27 7.93 8.47
CA GLU A 305 -1.42 8.83 8.72
C GLU A 305 -1.85 9.68 7.50
N HIS A 306 -1.00 9.88 6.49
CA HIS A 306 -1.23 10.95 5.48
C HIS A 306 -1.88 10.56 4.14
N ASN A 307 -2.72 9.52 4.03
CA ASN A 307 -3.37 9.11 2.75
C ASN A 307 -2.40 8.88 1.55
N GLN A 308 -1.09 8.88 1.82
CA GLN A 308 -0.01 8.49 0.90
C GLN A 308 0.34 7.01 1.06
N THR A 309 -0.42 6.30 1.90
CA THR A 309 -0.16 4.91 2.22
C THR A 309 -0.34 4.08 0.97
N ASN A 310 0.66 3.25 0.70
CA ASN A 310 0.69 2.41 -0.47
C ASN A 310 0.03 1.08 -0.11
N PHE A 311 -0.95 0.66 -0.90
CA PHE A 311 -1.77 -0.53 -0.64
C PHE A 311 -1.49 -1.63 -1.65
N PHE A 312 -0.30 -1.65 -2.23
CA PHE A 312 0.09 -2.71 -3.13
C PHE A 312 0.78 -3.86 -2.38
N LYS A 313 0.74 -5.03 -3.02
CA LYS A 313 1.02 -6.35 -2.44
C LYS A 313 2.23 -6.41 -1.50
N ASP A 314 3.35 -5.81 -1.88
CA ASP A 314 4.60 -5.93 -1.13
C ASP A 314 4.71 -4.97 0.07
N VAL A 315 3.92 -3.90 0.08
CA VAL A 315 3.90 -2.91 1.17
C VAL A 315 2.93 -3.31 2.29
N LEU A 316 1.81 -3.97 1.95
CA LEU A 316 0.76 -4.30 2.91
C LEU A 316 1.24 -5.10 4.13
N PRO A 317 2.02 -6.20 3.99
CA PRO A 317 2.49 -6.95 5.14
C PRO A 317 3.42 -6.13 6.05
N LEU A 318 4.19 -5.20 5.49
CA LEU A 318 5.07 -4.32 6.26
C LEU A 318 4.23 -3.34 7.06
N ARG A 319 3.24 -2.71 6.41
CA ARG A 319 2.30 -1.80 7.03
C ARG A 319 1.53 -2.47 8.17
N GLU A 320 1.03 -3.68 7.97
CA GLU A 320 0.31 -4.43 9.01
C GLU A 320 1.19 -4.70 10.23
N LYS A 321 2.47 -5.05 10.03
CA LYS A 321 3.43 -5.20 11.12
C LYS A 321 3.68 -3.89 11.87
N ILE A 322 3.88 -2.79 11.14
CA ILE A 322 4.04 -1.46 11.73
C ILE A 322 2.80 -1.11 12.57
N GLN A 323 1.60 -1.27 11.99
CA GLN A 323 0.33 -1.02 12.67
C GLN A 323 0.21 -1.85 13.95
N THR A 324 0.55 -3.14 13.89
CA THR A 324 0.53 -4.04 15.05
C THR A 324 1.47 -3.55 16.16
N ILE A 325 2.65 -3.04 15.81
CA ILE A 325 3.58 -2.44 16.80
C ILE A 325 2.95 -1.18 17.40
N LEU A 326 2.38 -0.30 16.60
CA LEU A 326 1.75 0.94 17.11
C LEU A 326 0.60 0.63 18.09
N GLU A 327 -0.20 -0.38 17.81
CA GLU A 327 -1.31 -0.83 18.67
C GLU A 327 -0.82 -1.51 19.95
N SER A 328 0.32 -2.21 19.90
CA SER A 328 0.89 -2.89 21.06
C SER A 328 1.53 -1.93 22.07
N TYR A 329 1.85 -0.70 21.65
CA TYR A 329 2.48 0.32 22.49
C TYR A 329 1.66 1.61 22.47
N PRO A 330 0.45 1.61 23.05
CA PRO A 330 -0.40 2.79 23.08
C PRO A 330 0.32 3.96 23.76
N LYS A 331 0.16 5.17 23.20
CA LYS A 331 0.70 6.40 23.80
C LYS A 331 0.17 6.52 25.23
N LYS A 332 1.10 6.67 26.19
CA LYS A 332 0.77 6.91 27.59
C LYS A 332 0.79 8.41 27.85
N TYR A 333 -0.38 8.99 28.06
CA TYR A 333 -0.52 10.38 28.48
C TYR A 333 -0.40 10.51 29.99
N ILE A 334 -0.06 11.71 30.46
CA ILE A 334 -0.23 12.08 31.87
C ILE A 334 -1.72 11.94 32.19
N THR A 335 -2.05 11.48 33.41
CA THR A 335 -3.45 11.30 33.82
C THR A 335 -4.23 12.61 33.72
N LEU A 336 -5.55 12.54 33.57
CA LEU A 336 -6.40 13.74 33.49
C LEU A 336 -6.19 14.66 34.70
N ASP A 337 -6.22 14.08 35.91
CA ASP A 337 -6.05 14.82 37.16
C ASP A 337 -4.68 15.50 37.23
N GLU A 338 -3.60 14.74 36.97
CA GLU A 338 -2.24 15.30 36.99
C GLU A 338 -2.02 16.35 35.88
N THR A 339 -2.65 16.17 34.70
CA THR A 339 -2.58 17.18 33.62
C THR A 339 -3.31 18.45 34.03
N THR A 340 -4.43 18.32 34.74
CA THR A 340 -5.22 19.43 35.26
C THR A 340 -4.42 20.23 36.27
N ASP A 341 -3.82 19.55 37.26
CA ASP A 341 -3.00 20.18 38.29
C ASP A 341 -1.82 20.95 37.68
N ARG A 342 -1.12 20.31 36.73
CA ARG A 342 0.01 20.95 36.02
C ARG A 342 -0.41 22.12 35.14
N LEU A 343 -1.61 22.08 34.54
CA LEU A 343 -2.15 23.20 33.77
C LEU A 343 -2.39 24.41 34.68
N ILE A 344 -3.00 24.19 35.84
CA ILE A 344 -3.27 25.24 36.83
C ILE A 344 -1.94 25.86 37.28
N GLU A 345 -0.98 25.03 37.71
CA GLU A 345 0.34 25.50 38.15
C GLU A 345 1.05 26.30 37.05
N TYR A 346 0.99 25.84 35.79
CA TYR A 346 1.59 26.52 34.66
C TYR A 346 0.98 27.91 34.46
N VAL A 347 -0.35 28.03 34.47
CA VAL A 347 -1.06 29.30 34.27
C VAL A 347 -0.80 30.26 35.43
N GLU A 348 -0.80 29.78 36.67
CA GLU A 348 -0.48 30.62 37.83
C GLU A 348 0.95 31.18 37.77
N LYS A 349 1.89 30.37 37.30
CA LYS A 349 3.30 30.75 37.19
C LYS A 349 3.60 31.66 36.01
N HIS A 350 2.99 31.41 34.85
CA HIS A 350 3.34 32.06 33.59
C HIS A 350 2.30 33.08 33.11
N GLY A 351 1.10 33.10 33.68
CA GLY A 351 0.01 34.00 33.31
C GLY A 351 -0.65 33.67 31.96
N THR A 352 -0.27 32.56 31.32
CA THR A 352 -0.77 32.14 30.02
C THR A 352 -1.00 30.64 29.99
N THR A 353 -1.89 30.17 29.11
CA THR A 353 -2.01 28.74 28.81
C THR A 353 -0.76 28.25 28.09
N PRO A 354 -0.33 26.99 28.33
CA PRO A 354 0.80 26.43 27.63
C PRO A 354 0.51 26.38 26.13
N SER A 355 1.47 26.87 25.35
CA SER A 355 1.44 26.86 23.89
C SER A 355 2.64 26.10 23.35
N TRP A 356 2.49 25.54 22.15
CA TRP A 356 3.63 24.98 21.43
C TRP A 356 4.70 26.06 21.21
N PRO A 357 5.97 25.82 21.56
CA PRO A 357 7.05 26.77 21.33
C PRO A 357 7.36 26.91 19.84
N GLU A 358 7.88 28.06 19.44
CA GLU A 358 8.30 28.31 18.04
C GLU A 358 9.51 27.46 17.62
N ASP A 359 10.39 27.09 18.57
CA ASP A 359 11.48 26.15 18.36
C ASP A 359 11.27 24.88 19.20
N GLU A 360 10.86 23.81 18.53
CA GLU A 360 10.58 22.50 19.13
C GLU A 360 11.81 21.86 19.80
N ASN A 361 13.04 22.30 19.45
CA ASN A 361 14.27 21.75 20.05
C ASN A 361 14.49 22.22 21.50
N THR A 362 13.66 23.14 22.01
CA THR A 362 13.78 23.70 23.35
C THR A 362 13.02 22.91 24.41
N LEU A 363 12.14 21.98 24.02
CA LEU A 363 11.33 21.20 24.96
C LEU A 363 12.11 20.03 25.55
N THR A 364 12.04 19.89 26.88
CA THR A 364 12.36 18.62 27.52
C THR A 364 11.28 17.58 27.24
N TYR A 365 11.61 16.29 27.41
CA TYR A 365 10.64 15.20 27.25
C TYR A 365 9.42 15.37 28.17
N ALA A 366 9.62 15.84 29.40
CA ALA A 366 8.54 16.03 30.37
C ALA A 366 7.60 17.18 29.97
N GLU A 367 8.15 18.28 29.45
CA GLU A 367 7.37 19.41 28.94
C GLU A 367 6.60 19.02 27.68
N GLY A 368 7.23 18.31 26.75
CA GLY A 368 6.57 17.78 25.55
C GLY A 368 5.41 16.84 25.89
N LEU A 369 5.62 15.91 26.83
CA LEU A 369 4.58 14.98 27.26
C LEU A 369 3.42 15.70 27.96
N PHE A 370 3.72 16.74 28.74
CA PHE A 370 2.69 17.59 29.34
C PHE A 370 1.86 18.31 28.27
N LEU A 371 2.49 18.95 27.28
CA LEU A 371 1.80 19.62 26.17
C LEU A 371 0.94 18.65 25.34
N GLU A 372 1.45 17.45 25.02
CA GLU A 372 0.66 16.40 24.36
C GLU A 372 -0.56 15.99 25.19
N SER A 373 -0.38 15.86 26.51
CA SER A 373 -1.46 15.45 27.42
C SER A 373 -2.53 16.53 27.52
N VAL A 374 -2.13 17.82 27.60
CA VAL A 374 -3.07 18.96 27.56
C VAL A 374 -3.91 18.91 26.28
N PHE A 375 -3.27 18.74 25.11
CA PHE A 375 -4.00 18.66 23.85
C PHE A 375 -4.92 17.43 23.77
N TYR A 376 -4.43 16.27 24.21
CA TYR A 376 -5.20 15.04 24.25
C TYR A 376 -6.48 15.22 25.10
N TRP A 377 -6.33 15.65 26.36
CA TRP A 377 -7.48 15.83 27.25
C TRP A 377 -8.40 16.97 26.80
N TRP A 378 -7.88 18.05 26.21
CA TRP A 378 -8.71 19.10 25.60
C TRP A 378 -9.61 18.56 24.48
N THR A 379 -9.16 17.57 23.71
CA THR A 379 -10.01 16.92 22.68
C THR A 379 -10.94 15.84 23.25
N LYS A 380 -10.61 15.22 24.39
CA LYS A 380 -11.29 14.04 24.92
C LYS A 380 -12.21 14.28 26.11
N ASP A 381 -11.98 15.32 26.90
CA ASP A 381 -12.73 15.62 28.12
C ASP A 381 -13.31 17.04 28.09
N VAL A 382 -14.63 17.13 28.29
CA VAL A 382 -15.38 18.39 28.20
C VAL A 382 -15.04 19.33 29.37
N SER A 383 -14.83 18.76 30.56
CA SER A 383 -14.51 19.53 31.77
C SER A 383 -13.12 20.15 31.66
N PHE A 384 -12.14 19.37 31.22
CA PHE A 384 -10.79 19.85 30.94
C PHE A 384 -10.78 20.92 29.85
N ARG A 385 -11.54 20.71 28.76
CA ARG A 385 -11.68 21.72 27.71
C ARG A 385 -12.20 23.04 28.26
N SER A 386 -13.28 22.99 29.04
CA SER A 386 -13.89 24.19 29.64
C SER A 386 -12.92 24.93 30.55
N LEU A 387 -12.15 24.17 31.37
CA LEU A 387 -11.10 24.74 32.21
C LEU A 387 -10.00 25.41 31.38
N PHE A 388 -9.51 24.74 30.34
CA PHE A 388 -8.47 25.27 29.46
C PHE A 388 -8.93 26.56 28.75
N GLU A 389 -10.14 26.60 28.21
CA GLU A 389 -10.70 27.79 27.55
C GLU A 389 -10.90 28.95 28.52
N LYS A 390 -11.31 28.67 29.77
CA LYS A 390 -11.38 29.68 30.83
C LYS A 390 -10.03 30.36 31.09
N TYR A 391 -8.95 29.59 31.09
CA TYR A 391 -7.60 30.16 31.23
C TYR A 391 -7.09 30.86 29.97
N ARG A 392 -7.49 30.39 28.80
CA ARG A 392 -7.09 30.97 27.51
C ARG A 392 -7.77 32.31 27.25
N TYR A 393 -9.03 32.44 27.68
CA TYR A 393 -9.90 33.58 27.42
C TYR A 393 -10.60 34.03 28.72
N PRO A 394 -9.86 34.58 29.71
CA PRO A 394 -10.42 34.92 31.01
C PRO A 394 -11.53 35.99 30.96
N ASP A 395 -11.56 36.79 29.88
CA ASP A 395 -12.52 37.88 29.69
C ASP A 395 -13.73 37.51 28.80
N VAL A 396 -13.82 36.25 28.34
CA VAL A 396 -14.95 35.78 27.52
C VAL A 396 -15.92 35.03 28.43
N PRO A 397 -17.17 35.52 28.63
CA PRO A 397 -18.19 34.82 29.41
C PRO A 397 -18.40 33.42 28.85
N GLU A 398 -18.56 32.42 29.72
CA GLU A 398 -18.66 30.99 29.41
C GLU A 398 -19.30 30.72 28.05
N LEU A 399 -18.47 30.34 27.08
CA LEU A 399 -18.93 29.77 25.82
C LEU A 399 -19.58 28.42 26.18
N ASN A 400 -20.91 28.39 26.21
CA ASN A 400 -21.67 27.14 26.28
C ASN A 400 -21.33 26.30 25.03
N LEU A 401 -20.35 25.40 25.16
CA LEU A 401 -19.86 24.49 24.11
C LEU A 401 -20.15 23.03 24.47
#